data_AF-A0A377DNT4-F1
#
_entry.id   AF-A0A377DNT4-F1
#
_cell.length_a   1.000
_cell.length_b   1.000
_cell.length_c   1.000
_cell.angle_alpha   90.00
_cell.angle_beta   90.00
_cell.angle_gamma   90.00
#
_symmetry.space_group_name_H-M   'P 1'
#
loop_
_entity.id
_entity.type
_entity.pdbx_description
1 polymer ?
#
loop_
_entity_poly.entity_id
_entity_poly.type
_entity_poly.pdbx_seq_one_letter_code
_entity_poly.pdbx_strand_id
1 'polypeptide(L)'
;MMDAPGQHFLQAAGENEIAGALWLVDEGGLSQQLSQAVWAGFRRPRGNLVAQSLAAHGNNPLAATLRGRRVSRIAVHPARQREGTGRQLIAGALQYTQDLDYLSVSFGYTGELWRFWQRCGFVLVRMGNHREASSGCYTAMALLPMSDAGKQLAEREHYRLRRDAQALAQWNGETLPVDPLNDAVLSDDDWLELAGFAFAHRPLLTSLGCFIASVTNQ
;
A
#
# COMPACT_ATOMS: atom_id res chain seq x y z
N MET A 1 -11.66 19.41 2.61
CA MET A 1 -10.55 19.66 1.68
C MET A 1 -9.82 20.95 2.04
N MET A 2 -10.53 22.04 2.39
CA MET A 2 -9.89 23.35 2.63
C MET A 2 -9.11 23.49 3.95
N ASP A 3 -9.44 22.74 5.02
CA ASP A 3 -8.84 23.01 6.35
C ASP A 3 -8.06 21.84 6.97
N ALA A 4 -7.98 20.70 6.27
CA ALA A 4 -7.15 19.59 6.76
C ALA A 4 -5.67 19.94 6.50
N PRO A 5 -4.75 19.73 7.46
CA PRO A 5 -3.33 19.91 7.21
C PRO A 5 -2.78 18.83 6.27
N GLY A 6 -1.59 19.09 5.69
CA GLY A 6 -0.84 18.11 4.88
C GLY A 6 -1.49 17.75 3.55
N GLN A 7 -2.26 18.66 2.95
CA GLN A 7 -2.94 18.45 1.66
C GLN A 7 -2.12 19.12 0.57
N HIS A 8 -1.83 18.40 -0.51
CA HIS A 8 -1.06 18.91 -1.65
C HIS A 8 -1.80 18.66 -2.95
N PHE A 9 -1.74 19.61 -3.88
CA PHE A 9 -2.48 19.54 -5.14
C PHE A 9 -1.55 19.79 -6.32
N LEU A 10 -1.74 19.01 -7.38
CA LEU A 10 -1.15 19.25 -8.69
C LEU A 10 -2.27 19.30 -9.72
N GLN A 11 -2.11 20.14 -10.73
CA GLN A 11 -3.03 20.23 -11.86
C GLN A 11 -2.27 20.08 -13.18
N ALA A 12 -2.95 19.50 -14.16
CA ALA A 12 -2.57 19.54 -15.55
C ALA A 12 -3.56 20.47 -16.27
N ALA A 13 -3.08 21.62 -16.73
CA ALA A 13 -3.90 22.60 -17.43
C ALA A 13 -3.70 22.49 -18.94
N GLY A 14 -4.79 22.58 -19.70
CA GLY A 14 -4.77 22.93 -21.12
C GLY A 14 -4.78 24.46 -21.30
N GLU A 15 -5.13 24.93 -22.50
CA GLU A 15 -5.15 26.38 -22.79
C GLU A 15 -6.15 27.14 -21.92
N ASN A 16 -7.37 26.62 -21.75
CA ASN A 16 -8.45 27.31 -21.01
C ASN A 16 -9.11 26.46 -19.91
N GLU A 17 -8.76 25.18 -19.78
CA GLU A 17 -9.43 24.24 -18.87
C GLU A 17 -8.46 23.27 -18.20
N ILE A 18 -8.85 22.72 -17.05
CA ILE A 18 -8.06 21.70 -16.34
C ILE A 18 -8.28 20.34 -17.01
N ALA A 19 -7.20 19.76 -17.55
CA ALA A 19 -7.19 18.43 -18.15
C ALA A 19 -7.02 17.31 -17.11
N GLY A 20 -6.52 17.61 -15.91
CA GLY A 20 -6.43 16.64 -14.82
C GLY A 20 -5.98 17.25 -13.50
N ALA A 21 -6.20 16.52 -12.41
CA ALA A 21 -5.82 16.93 -11.06
C ALA A 21 -5.35 15.73 -10.22
N LEU A 22 -4.43 16.01 -9.30
CA LEU A 22 -3.90 15.07 -8.33
C LEU A 22 -3.97 15.71 -6.94
N TRP A 23 -4.47 14.94 -5.97
CA TRP A 23 -4.56 15.31 -4.57
C TRP A 23 -3.79 14.30 -3.72
N LEU A 24 -2.80 14.79 -2.99
CA LEU A 24 -1.98 14.04 -2.05
C LEU A 24 -2.27 14.44 -0.60
N VAL A 25 -2.07 13.49 0.31
CA VAL A 25 -2.17 13.68 1.76
C VAL A 25 -0.91 13.15 2.41
N ASP A 26 -0.27 13.95 3.26
CA ASP A 26 0.89 13.52 4.04
C ASP A 26 0.50 12.38 5.01
N GLU A 27 1.32 11.34 5.07
CA GLU A 27 1.17 10.21 5.98
C GLU A 27 2.53 9.73 6.50
N GLY A 28 2.53 9.00 7.62
CA GLY A 28 3.71 8.42 8.23
C GLY A 28 4.40 9.37 9.21
N GLY A 29 5.69 9.15 9.47
CA GLY A 29 6.43 9.92 10.47
C GLY A 29 5.95 9.68 11.90
N LEU A 30 5.32 8.53 12.19
CA LEU A 30 4.91 8.17 13.54
C LEU A 30 6.16 7.91 14.40
N SER A 31 6.02 8.08 15.72
CA SER A 31 7.07 7.64 16.64
C SER A 31 7.26 6.13 16.55
N GLN A 32 8.48 5.65 16.78
CA GLN A 32 8.80 4.22 16.83
C GLN A 32 7.84 3.44 17.73
N GLN A 33 7.58 3.96 18.93
CA GLN A 33 6.66 3.36 19.91
C GLN A 33 5.25 3.21 19.34
N LEU A 34 4.75 4.24 18.64
CA LEU A 34 3.41 4.18 18.06
C LEU A 34 3.36 3.24 16.86
N SER A 35 4.39 3.23 16.02
CA SER A 35 4.49 2.29 14.89
C SER A 35 4.46 0.84 15.36
N GLN A 36 5.24 0.50 16.39
CA GLN A 36 5.28 -0.83 16.99
C GLN A 36 3.93 -1.20 17.62
N ALA A 37 3.27 -0.26 18.32
CA ALA A 37 1.96 -0.51 18.91
C ALA A 37 0.85 -0.71 17.85
N VAL A 38 0.95 -0.03 16.70
CA VAL A 38 0.07 -0.27 15.54
C VAL A 38 0.35 -1.63 14.93
N TRP A 39 1.62 -1.99 14.72
CA TRP A 39 2.02 -3.31 14.20
C TRP A 39 1.54 -4.45 15.10
N ALA A 40 1.61 -4.29 16.42
CA ALA A 40 1.15 -5.29 17.38
C ALA A 40 -0.39 -5.32 17.55
N GLY A 41 -1.13 -4.39 16.92
CA GLY A 41 -2.58 -4.31 17.02
C GLY A 41 -3.11 -3.64 18.30
N PHE A 42 -2.25 -3.08 19.16
CA PHE A 42 -2.66 -2.39 20.40
C PHE A 42 -3.23 -1.00 20.15
N ARG A 43 -2.91 -0.36 19.00
CA ARG A 43 -3.33 1.01 18.69
C ARG A 43 -3.82 1.12 17.25
N ARG A 44 -4.87 1.93 17.04
CA ARG A 44 -5.38 2.31 15.71
C ARG A 44 -5.73 3.81 15.69
N PRO A 45 -4.73 4.70 15.59
CA PRO A 45 -4.99 6.15 15.57
C PRO A 45 -5.77 6.58 14.32
N ARG A 46 -6.41 7.75 14.38
CA ARG A 46 -7.05 8.35 13.20
C ARG A 46 -6.00 8.89 12.21
N GLY A 47 -6.32 8.90 10.92
CA GLY A 47 -5.42 9.35 9.84
C GLY A 47 -4.38 8.29 9.45
N ASN A 48 -3.41 8.65 8.61
CA ASN A 48 -2.28 7.78 8.22
C ASN A 48 -2.73 6.41 7.67
N LEU A 49 -3.68 6.40 6.73
CA LEU A 49 -4.35 5.19 6.27
C LEU A 49 -3.36 4.13 5.77
N VAL A 50 -2.52 4.47 4.81
CA VAL A 50 -1.57 3.52 4.24
C VAL A 50 -0.38 3.34 5.16
N ALA A 51 0.16 4.40 5.76
CA ALA A 51 1.28 4.28 6.70
C ALA A 51 0.99 3.35 7.89
N GLN A 52 -0.18 3.47 8.51
CA GLN A 52 -0.61 2.54 9.57
C GLN A 52 -0.91 1.15 9.02
N SER A 53 -1.50 1.05 7.82
CA SER A 53 -1.76 -0.25 7.20
C SER A 53 -0.47 -1.01 6.90
N LEU A 54 0.61 -0.33 6.52
CA LEU A 54 1.92 -0.94 6.32
C LEU A 54 2.46 -1.55 7.62
N ALA A 55 2.25 -0.90 8.77
CA ALA A 55 2.64 -1.48 10.06
C ALA A 55 1.67 -2.59 10.52
N ALA A 56 0.36 -2.34 10.47
CA ALA A 56 -0.66 -3.26 10.98
C ALA A 56 -0.82 -4.54 10.15
N HIS A 57 -0.52 -4.48 8.84
CA HIS A 57 -0.67 -5.60 7.93
C HIS A 57 0.62 -6.05 7.25
N GLY A 58 1.70 -5.27 7.30
CA GLY A 58 3.02 -5.66 6.84
C GLY A 58 3.85 -6.28 7.95
N ASN A 59 5.10 -6.64 7.63
CA ASN A 59 5.97 -7.34 8.57
C ASN A 59 6.88 -6.38 9.36
N ASN A 60 7.20 -5.21 8.80
CA ASN A 60 8.08 -4.26 9.47
C ASN A 60 7.36 -3.46 10.58
N PRO A 61 7.73 -3.63 11.88
CA PRO A 61 7.10 -2.89 12.99
C PRO A 61 7.37 -1.38 12.96
N LEU A 62 8.35 -0.95 12.17
CA LEU A 62 8.74 0.44 11.97
C LEU A 62 8.19 1.03 10.67
N ALA A 63 7.37 0.32 9.90
CA ALA A 63 6.91 0.81 8.60
C ALA A 63 6.21 2.18 8.67
N ALA A 64 5.50 2.47 9.77
CA ALA A 64 4.78 3.74 9.92
C ALA A 64 5.68 4.92 10.35
N THR A 65 6.97 4.68 10.64
CA THR A 65 7.93 5.76 10.91
C THR A 65 8.41 6.44 9.63
N LEU A 66 8.39 5.72 8.51
CA LEU A 66 8.67 6.28 7.19
C LEU A 66 7.66 7.35 6.83
N ARG A 67 8.07 8.33 6.03
CA ARG A 67 7.25 9.46 5.61
C ARG A 67 6.84 9.30 4.16
N GLY A 68 5.59 9.56 3.86
CA GLY A 68 5.12 9.49 2.48
C GLY A 68 3.92 10.36 2.23
N ARG A 69 3.52 10.39 0.96
CA ARG A 69 2.29 11.06 0.53
C ARG A 69 1.38 10.05 -0.14
N ARG A 70 0.16 9.94 0.38
CA ARG A 70 -0.86 9.09 -0.22
C ARG A 70 -1.61 9.87 -1.29
N VAL A 71 -1.73 9.26 -2.47
CA VAL A 71 -2.68 9.69 -3.49
C VAL A 71 -4.10 9.50 -2.95
N SER A 72 -4.73 10.61 -2.59
CA SER A 72 -6.11 10.64 -2.12
C SER A 72 -7.07 10.59 -3.30
N ARG A 73 -6.80 11.38 -4.34
CA ARG A 73 -7.53 11.35 -5.60
C ARG A 73 -6.62 11.68 -6.77
N ILE A 74 -6.89 11.06 -7.91
CA ILE A 74 -6.36 11.45 -9.21
C ILE A 74 -7.50 11.38 -10.22
N ALA A 75 -7.59 12.39 -11.09
CA ALA A 75 -8.59 12.44 -12.14
C ALA A 75 -7.99 13.07 -13.40
N VAL A 76 -8.39 12.54 -14.55
CA VAL A 76 -8.08 13.10 -15.88
C VAL A 76 -9.40 13.29 -16.60
N HIS A 77 -9.57 14.45 -17.23
CA HIS A 77 -10.76 14.78 -17.98
C HIS A 77 -11.07 13.68 -19.00
N PRO A 78 -12.32 13.19 -19.13
CA PRO A 78 -12.66 12.04 -19.98
C PRO A 78 -12.15 12.16 -21.42
N ALA A 79 -12.26 13.35 -22.02
CA ALA A 79 -11.81 13.63 -23.38
C ALA A 79 -10.27 13.64 -23.58
N ARG A 80 -9.49 13.54 -22.49
CA ARG A 80 -8.01 13.59 -22.49
C ARG A 80 -7.39 12.35 -21.83
N GLN A 81 -8.19 11.32 -21.59
CA GLN A 81 -7.71 10.06 -21.01
C GLN A 81 -6.76 9.35 -21.98
N ARG A 82 -5.86 8.53 -21.43
CA ARG A 82 -4.88 7.72 -22.19
C ARG A 82 -3.86 8.53 -23.00
N GLU A 83 -3.81 9.84 -22.86
CA GLU A 83 -2.76 10.72 -23.42
C GLU A 83 -1.51 10.85 -22.51
N GLY A 84 -1.52 10.19 -21.35
CA GLY A 84 -0.38 10.20 -20.41
C GLY A 84 -0.46 11.26 -19.31
N THR A 85 -1.48 12.12 -19.29
CA THR A 85 -1.68 13.18 -18.27
C THR A 85 -1.63 12.64 -16.84
N GLY A 86 -2.29 11.51 -16.56
CA GLY A 86 -2.26 10.91 -15.22
C GLY A 86 -0.86 10.51 -14.77
N ARG A 87 -0.02 10.00 -15.68
CA ARG A 87 1.38 9.67 -15.38
C ARG A 87 2.22 10.93 -15.21
N GLN A 88 1.97 11.98 -15.99
CA GLN A 88 2.64 13.27 -15.83
C GLN A 88 2.32 13.92 -14.47
N LEU A 89 1.08 13.80 -13.99
CA LEU A 89 0.72 14.27 -12.65
C LEU A 89 1.52 13.56 -11.55
N ILE A 90 1.66 12.23 -11.65
CA ILE A 90 2.50 11.46 -10.71
C ILE A 90 3.98 11.86 -10.83
N ALA A 91 4.51 11.98 -12.05
CA ALA A 91 5.88 12.40 -12.26
C ALA A 91 6.15 13.81 -11.70
N GLY A 92 5.22 14.75 -11.87
CA GLY A 92 5.28 16.07 -11.25
C GLY A 92 5.27 15.98 -9.72
N ALA A 93 4.46 15.09 -9.13
CA ALA A 93 4.45 14.90 -7.69
C ALA A 93 5.81 14.44 -7.15
N LEU A 94 6.54 13.60 -7.90
CA LEU A 94 7.90 13.20 -7.53
C LEU A 94 8.90 14.36 -7.60
N GLN A 95 8.77 15.26 -8.57
CA GLN A 95 9.68 16.39 -8.74
C GLN A 95 9.57 17.43 -7.62
N TYR A 96 8.36 17.67 -7.11
CA TYR A 96 8.09 18.69 -6.08
C TYR A 96 8.05 18.14 -4.65
N THR A 97 8.46 16.88 -4.47
CA THR A 97 8.47 16.22 -3.17
C THR A 97 9.90 15.89 -2.79
N GLN A 98 10.37 16.46 -1.69
CA GLN A 98 11.66 16.16 -1.07
C GLN A 98 11.41 15.54 0.31
N ASP A 99 12.42 14.85 0.85
CA ASP A 99 12.42 14.28 2.20
C ASP A 99 11.29 13.28 2.51
N LEU A 100 10.76 12.60 1.49
CA LEU A 100 9.82 11.49 1.62
C LEU A 100 10.45 10.16 1.19
N ASP A 101 9.97 9.09 1.82
CA ASP A 101 10.37 7.72 1.53
C ASP A 101 9.57 7.10 0.39
N TYR A 102 8.32 7.51 0.19
CA TYR A 102 7.45 6.97 -0.87
C TYR A 102 6.23 7.86 -1.20
N LEU A 103 5.67 7.66 -2.40
CA LEU A 103 4.24 7.89 -2.65
C LEU A 103 3.47 6.58 -2.43
N SER A 104 2.20 6.68 -2.03
CA SER A 104 1.35 5.51 -1.83
C SER A 104 -0.03 5.69 -2.42
N VAL A 105 -0.75 4.59 -2.65
CA VAL A 105 -2.15 4.60 -3.03
C VAL A 105 -2.88 3.43 -2.38
N SER A 106 -4.15 3.64 -2.03
CA SER A 106 -5.10 2.60 -1.63
C SER A 106 -6.31 2.70 -2.55
N PHE A 107 -6.68 1.62 -3.23
CA PHE A 107 -7.72 1.64 -4.26
C PHE A 107 -8.48 0.31 -4.33
N GLY A 108 -9.74 0.36 -4.78
CA GLY A 108 -10.49 -0.83 -5.15
C GLY A 108 -9.85 -1.51 -6.35
N TYR A 109 -9.39 -2.74 -6.18
CA TYR A 109 -8.62 -3.45 -7.18
C TYR A 109 -9.43 -3.74 -8.44
N THR A 110 -8.92 -3.27 -9.57
CA THR A 110 -9.31 -3.72 -10.91
C THR A 110 -8.05 -3.86 -11.75
N GLY A 111 -8.06 -4.76 -12.74
CA GLY A 111 -6.91 -4.95 -13.62
C GLY A 111 -6.54 -3.69 -14.41
N GLU A 112 -7.51 -2.85 -14.79
CA GLU A 112 -7.24 -1.58 -15.48
C GLU A 112 -6.56 -0.57 -14.56
N LEU A 113 -7.09 -0.37 -13.34
CA LEU A 113 -6.52 0.58 -12.40
C LEU A 113 -5.14 0.14 -11.90
N TRP A 114 -4.93 -1.17 -11.68
CA TRP A 114 -3.61 -1.69 -11.36
C TRP A 114 -2.59 -1.43 -12.47
N ARG A 115 -2.94 -1.69 -13.74
CA ARG A 115 -2.04 -1.39 -14.88
C ARG A 115 -1.70 0.09 -15.00
N PHE A 116 -2.59 0.99 -14.58
CA PHE A 116 -2.25 2.41 -14.48
C PHE A 116 -1.15 2.64 -13.44
N TRP A 117 -1.36 2.20 -12.20
CA TRP A 117 -0.40 2.39 -11.11
C TRP A 117 0.95 1.72 -11.39
N GLN A 118 0.93 0.49 -11.89
CA GLN A 118 2.13 -0.25 -12.28
C GLN A 118 2.94 0.50 -13.34
N ARG A 119 2.29 1.08 -14.36
CA ARG A 119 2.97 1.90 -15.40
C ARG A 119 3.45 3.25 -14.90
N CYS A 120 2.95 3.71 -13.76
CA CYS A 120 3.49 4.85 -13.03
C CYS A 120 4.66 4.47 -12.11
N GLY A 121 5.05 3.18 -12.07
CA GLY A 121 6.17 2.68 -11.26
C GLY A 121 5.79 2.19 -9.86
N PHE A 122 4.50 2.13 -9.53
CA PHE A 122 4.08 1.62 -8.22
C PHE A 122 4.26 0.10 -8.12
N VAL A 123 4.69 -0.34 -6.95
CA VAL A 123 4.86 -1.73 -6.54
C VAL A 123 3.67 -2.14 -5.66
N LEU A 124 3.00 -3.24 -6.01
CA LEU A 124 1.88 -3.76 -5.22
C LEU A 124 2.40 -4.39 -3.93
N VAL A 125 1.94 -3.89 -2.78
CA VAL A 125 2.45 -4.34 -1.46
C VAL A 125 1.38 -5.04 -0.62
N ARG A 126 0.10 -4.89 -0.96
CA ARG A 126 -0.99 -5.55 -0.23
C ARG A 126 -2.21 -5.76 -1.10
N MET A 127 -2.85 -6.91 -0.92
CA MET A 127 -4.22 -7.18 -1.34
C MET A 127 -5.08 -7.44 -0.10
N GLY A 128 -6.20 -6.72 0.01
CA GLY A 128 -7.18 -6.94 1.07
C GLY A 128 -7.96 -8.23 0.89
N ASN A 129 -8.64 -8.63 1.95
CA ASN A 129 -9.42 -9.86 2.07
C ASN A 129 -10.92 -9.60 2.32
N HIS A 130 -11.32 -8.33 2.30
CA HIS A 130 -12.71 -7.88 2.38
C HIS A 130 -13.06 -7.05 1.16
N ARG A 131 -14.23 -7.29 0.58
CA ARG A 131 -14.78 -6.47 -0.50
C ARG A 131 -15.36 -5.18 0.08
N GLU A 132 -15.04 -4.05 -0.54
CA GLU A 132 -15.67 -2.79 -0.19
C GLU A 132 -17.16 -2.81 -0.57
N ALA A 133 -18.03 -2.37 0.34
CA ALA A 133 -19.48 -2.42 0.16
C ALA A 133 -19.99 -1.63 -1.07
N SER A 134 -19.30 -0.55 -1.44
CA SER A 134 -19.68 0.31 -2.55
C SER A 134 -19.17 -0.18 -3.91
N SER A 135 -17.95 -0.73 -3.97
CA SER A 135 -17.30 -1.09 -5.24
C SER A 135 -17.32 -2.60 -5.52
N GLY A 136 -17.57 -3.43 -4.51
CA GLY A 136 -17.44 -4.90 -4.61
C GLY A 136 -16.00 -5.39 -4.81
N CYS A 137 -15.02 -4.48 -4.82
CA CYS A 137 -13.62 -4.79 -5.08
C CYS A 137 -12.85 -5.03 -3.78
N TYR A 138 -11.80 -5.84 -3.82
CA TYR A 138 -10.82 -5.90 -2.74
C TYR A 138 -9.96 -4.64 -2.73
N THR A 139 -9.66 -4.09 -1.56
CA THR A 139 -8.74 -2.95 -1.45
C THR A 139 -7.30 -3.39 -1.69
N ALA A 140 -6.66 -2.85 -2.72
CA ALA A 140 -5.22 -2.99 -2.99
C ALA A 140 -4.45 -1.77 -2.48
N MET A 141 -3.19 -1.98 -2.09
CA MET A 141 -2.26 -0.89 -1.77
C MET A 141 -0.95 -1.05 -2.54
N ALA A 142 -0.43 0.08 -3.02
CA ALA A 142 0.81 0.10 -3.77
C ALA A 142 1.68 1.30 -3.37
N LEU A 143 3.00 1.13 -3.49
CA LEU A 143 4.02 2.13 -3.15
C LEU A 143 4.88 2.49 -4.35
N LEU A 144 5.23 3.76 -4.47
CA LEU A 144 6.24 4.25 -5.40
C LEU A 144 7.42 4.78 -4.56
N PRO A 145 8.50 4.00 -4.40
CA PRO A 145 9.60 4.34 -3.48
C PRO A 145 10.39 5.55 -3.95
N MET A 146 10.85 6.36 -3.00
CA MET A 146 11.58 7.62 -3.21
C MET A 146 12.87 7.71 -2.39
N SER A 147 13.05 6.84 -1.40
CA SER A 147 14.29 6.68 -0.63
C SER A 147 14.73 5.20 -0.60
N ASP A 148 15.94 4.93 -0.13
CA ASP A 148 16.42 3.56 0.09
C ASP A 148 15.55 2.80 1.10
N ALA A 149 15.09 3.47 2.16
CA ALA A 149 14.19 2.89 3.15
C ALA A 149 12.82 2.55 2.54
N GLY A 150 12.28 3.45 1.72
CA GLY A 150 11.03 3.21 0.99
C GLY A 150 11.16 2.08 -0.04
N LYS A 151 12.30 2.00 -0.73
CA LYS A 151 12.61 0.91 -1.68
C LYS A 151 12.67 -0.44 -0.96
N GLN A 152 13.42 -0.52 0.13
CA GLN A 152 13.52 -1.73 0.94
C GLN A 152 12.15 -2.17 1.48
N LEU A 153 11.32 -1.22 1.95
CA LEU A 153 9.96 -1.53 2.39
C LEU A 153 9.11 -2.09 1.24
N ALA A 154 9.08 -1.42 0.09
CA ALA A 154 8.29 -1.85 -1.06
C ALA A 154 8.71 -3.24 -1.57
N GLU A 155 10.01 -3.51 -1.65
CA GLU A 155 10.55 -4.81 -2.09
C GLU A 155 10.20 -5.93 -1.12
N ARG A 156 10.36 -5.70 0.20
CA ARG A 156 10.03 -6.70 1.24
C ARG A 156 8.55 -7.03 1.28
N GLU A 157 7.69 -6.01 1.28
CA GLU A 157 6.24 -6.24 1.32
C GLU A 157 5.72 -6.84 0.01
N HIS A 158 6.31 -6.50 -1.14
CA HIS A 158 6.00 -7.16 -2.40
C HIS A 158 6.42 -8.63 -2.42
N TYR A 159 7.61 -8.94 -1.89
CA TYR A 159 8.08 -10.32 -1.74
C TYR A 159 7.14 -11.13 -0.84
N ARG A 160 6.73 -10.56 0.29
CA ARG A 160 5.74 -11.18 1.19
C ARG A 160 4.41 -11.42 0.48
N LEU A 161 3.88 -10.42 -0.23
CA LEU A 161 2.66 -10.58 -1.01
C LEU A 161 2.76 -11.73 -2.02
N ARG A 162 3.92 -11.92 -2.65
CA ARG A 162 4.15 -13.03 -3.58
C ARG A 162 4.16 -14.40 -2.89
N ARG A 163 4.71 -14.50 -1.67
CA ARG A 163 4.63 -15.73 -0.86
C ARG A 163 3.19 -16.04 -0.47
N ASP A 164 2.44 -15.02 -0.07
CA ASP A 164 1.06 -15.18 0.39
C ASP A 164 0.04 -15.27 -0.76
N ALA A 165 0.47 -15.06 -2.01
CA ALA A 165 -0.42 -14.89 -3.16
C ALA A 165 -1.35 -16.09 -3.39
N GLN A 166 -0.85 -17.32 -3.21
CA GLN A 166 -1.67 -18.52 -3.40
C GLN A 166 -2.75 -18.63 -2.31
N ALA A 167 -2.39 -18.43 -1.05
CA ALA A 167 -3.33 -18.46 0.07
C ALA A 167 -4.40 -17.37 -0.06
N LEU A 168 -3.98 -16.16 -0.41
CA LEU A 168 -4.89 -15.04 -0.64
C LEU A 168 -5.82 -15.29 -1.83
N ALA A 169 -5.32 -15.86 -2.93
CA ALA A 169 -6.14 -16.16 -4.09
C ALA A 169 -7.21 -17.21 -3.78
N GLN A 170 -6.86 -18.25 -3.03
CA GLN A 170 -7.80 -19.27 -2.58
C GLN A 170 -8.87 -18.68 -1.65
N TRP A 171 -8.46 -17.82 -0.71
CA TRP A 171 -9.39 -17.17 0.22
C TRP A 171 -10.34 -16.19 -0.47
N ASN A 172 -9.81 -15.36 -1.37
CA ASN A 172 -10.57 -14.32 -2.07
C ASN A 172 -11.37 -14.86 -3.26
N GLY A 173 -11.03 -16.05 -3.77
CA GLY A 173 -11.57 -16.57 -5.03
C GLY A 173 -11.14 -15.78 -6.27
N GLU A 174 -10.07 -14.99 -6.17
CA GLU A 174 -9.52 -14.16 -7.25
C GLU A 174 -7.99 -14.22 -7.26
N THR A 175 -7.38 -14.44 -8.42
CA THR A 175 -5.90 -14.46 -8.55
C THR A 175 -5.30 -13.07 -8.43
N LEU A 176 -4.20 -12.96 -7.71
CA LEU A 176 -3.43 -11.72 -7.60
C LEU A 176 -2.54 -11.50 -8.84
N PRO A 177 -2.27 -10.24 -9.23
CA PRO A 177 -1.45 -9.93 -10.41
C PRO A 177 0.06 -9.95 -10.08
N VAL A 178 0.52 -11.00 -9.42
CA VAL A 178 1.92 -11.18 -9.02
C VAL A 178 2.32 -12.64 -9.27
N ASP A 179 3.60 -12.88 -9.51
CA ASP A 179 4.11 -14.24 -9.64
C ASP A 179 4.24 -14.89 -8.25
N PRO A 180 3.44 -15.90 -7.91
CA PRO A 180 3.45 -16.51 -6.59
C PRO A 180 4.76 -17.22 -6.31
N LEU A 181 5.18 -17.21 -5.05
CA LEU A 181 6.33 -17.96 -4.55
C LEU A 181 5.84 -19.13 -3.71
N ASN A 182 6.14 -20.35 -4.13
CA ASN A 182 5.74 -21.57 -3.41
C ASN A 182 6.83 -21.98 -2.41
N ASP A 183 7.23 -21.04 -1.54
CA ASP A 183 8.22 -21.30 -0.50
C ASP A 183 7.52 -21.48 0.85
N ALA A 184 7.47 -22.74 1.29
CA ALA A 184 6.85 -23.12 2.57
C ALA A 184 7.82 -22.97 3.76
N VAL A 185 9.09 -22.58 3.56
CA VAL A 185 10.04 -22.44 4.67
C VAL A 185 9.69 -21.21 5.51
N LEU A 186 9.63 -21.40 6.84
CA LEU A 186 9.47 -20.28 7.77
C LEU A 186 10.73 -19.42 7.79
N SER A 187 10.57 -18.16 7.43
CA SER A 187 11.58 -17.11 7.55
C SER A 187 11.57 -16.47 8.96
N ASP A 188 12.61 -15.71 9.29
CA ASP A 188 12.64 -14.91 10.53
C ASP A 188 11.47 -13.90 10.60
N ASP A 189 11.10 -13.37 9.44
CA ASP A 189 9.93 -12.50 9.26
C ASP A 189 8.62 -13.24 9.61
N ASP A 190 8.49 -14.52 9.25
CA ASP A 190 7.32 -15.33 9.61
C ASP A 190 7.24 -15.58 11.12
N TRP A 191 8.39 -15.83 11.77
CA TRP A 191 8.47 -15.98 13.22
C TRP A 191 8.07 -14.72 13.97
N LEU A 192 8.51 -13.55 13.51
CA LEU A 192 8.11 -12.27 14.08
C LEU A 192 6.59 -12.06 13.97
N GLU A 193 6.03 -12.39 12.81
CA GLU A 193 4.59 -12.28 12.59
C GLU A 193 3.79 -13.26 13.45
N LEU A 194 4.21 -14.53 13.51
CA LEU A 194 3.59 -15.55 14.36
C LEU A 194 3.65 -15.17 15.84
N ALA A 195 4.77 -14.60 16.30
CA ALA A 195 4.89 -14.08 17.66
C ALA A 195 3.91 -12.92 17.92
N GLY A 196 3.73 -12.01 16.95
CA GLY A 196 2.74 -10.94 17.05
C GLY A 196 1.30 -11.44 17.02
N PHE A 197 1.01 -12.54 16.33
CA PHE A 197 -0.30 -13.21 16.39
C PHE A 197 -0.52 -13.91 17.74
N ALA A 198 0.47 -14.66 18.23
CA ALA A 198 0.37 -15.47 19.44
C ALA A 198 0.36 -14.63 20.73
N PHE A 199 1.15 -13.55 20.78
CA PHE A 199 1.42 -12.78 21.99
C PHE A 199 0.94 -11.32 21.92
N ALA A 200 0.31 -10.90 20.82
CA ALA A 200 -0.30 -9.57 20.69
C ALA A 200 -1.68 -9.66 20.02
N HIS A 201 -2.08 -8.65 19.24
CA HIS A 201 -3.40 -8.57 18.61
C HIS A 201 -3.32 -8.48 17.08
N ARG A 202 -2.33 -9.14 16.47
CA ARG A 202 -2.27 -9.22 15.00
C ARG A 202 -3.45 -10.05 14.48
N PRO A 203 -4.21 -9.58 13.47
CA PRO A 203 -5.35 -10.33 12.94
C PRO A 203 -4.91 -11.64 12.26
N LEU A 204 -5.69 -12.71 12.40
CA LEU A 204 -5.44 -14.01 11.74
C LEU A 204 -5.22 -13.87 10.24
N LEU A 205 -6.04 -13.08 9.56
CA LEU A 205 -5.96 -12.92 8.09
C LEU A 205 -4.76 -12.09 7.64
N THR A 206 -4.15 -11.32 8.53
CA THR A 206 -2.85 -10.70 8.26
C THR A 206 -1.75 -11.77 8.25
N SER A 207 -1.89 -12.81 9.08
CA SER A 207 -0.92 -13.88 9.29
C SER A 207 -1.28 -15.19 8.57
N LEU A 208 -2.17 -15.14 7.57
CA LEU A 208 -2.67 -16.34 6.89
C LEU A 208 -1.55 -17.13 6.19
N GLY A 209 -0.62 -16.44 5.53
CA GLY A 209 0.48 -17.08 4.80
C GLY A 209 1.44 -17.82 5.73
N CYS A 210 1.95 -17.15 6.77
CA CYS A 210 2.84 -17.77 7.74
C CYS A 210 2.14 -18.84 8.58
N PHE A 211 0.84 -18.68 8.89
CA PHE A 211 0.06 -19.71 9.55
C PHE A 211 -0.02 -20.99 8.70
N ILE A 212 -0.38 -20.88 7.41
CA ILE A 212 -0.39 -22.04 6.50
C ILE A 212 1.00 -22.67 6.40
N ALA A 213 2.06 -21.88 6.23
CA ALA A 213 3.44 -22.39 6.17
C ALA A 213 3.82 -23.17 7.46
N SER A 214 3.42 -22.69 8.63
CA SER A 214 3.70 -23.37 9.92
C SER A 214 2.94 -24.69 10.11
N VAL A 215 1.72 -24.80 9.57
CA VAL A 215 0.93 -26.05 9.64
C VAL A 215 1.39 -27.08 8.61
N THR A 216 1.97 -26.65 7.49
CA THR A 216 2.41 -27.54 6.40
C THR A 216 3.79 -28.17 6.66
N ASN A 217 4.57 -27.62 7.61
CA ASN A 217 5.90 -28.12 8.00
C ASN A 217 5.89 -29.04 9.25
N GLN A 218 4.71 -29.45 9.72
CA GLN A 218 4.56 -30.50 10.75
C GLN A 218 4.25 -31.85 10.09
#